data_AF-A0A920LSI4-F1
#
_entry.id   AF-A0A920LSI4-F1
#
_cell.length_a   1.000
_cell.length_b   1.000
_cell.length_c   1.000
_cell.angle_alpha   90.00
_cell.angle_beta   90.00
_cell.angle_gamma   90.00
#
_symmetry.space_group_name_H-M   'P 1'
#
loop_
_entity.id
_entity.type
_entity.pdbx_description
1 polymer ?
#
loop_
_entity_poly.entity_id
_entity_poly.type
_entity_poly.pdbx_seq_one_letter_code
_entity_poly.pdbx_strand_id
1 'polypeptide(L)' 'MSLRDGTSKMSKSSMSDFTRINLNDDDDLIAQKIKKAKTDSEPLPDNVRELEERPEARNLVGIYAALTNQTEGDVL' A
#
# COMPACT_ATOMS: atom_id res chain seq x y z
N MET A 1 -3.96 3.38 3.34
CA MET A 1 -5.12 2.46 3.45
C MET A 1 -4.69 1.14 4.07
N SER A 2 -5.62 0.25 4.40
CA SER A 2 -5.33 -1.11 4.88
C SER A 2 -4.65 -1.92 3.78
N LEU A 3 -3.67 -2.75 4.15
CA LEU A 3 -2.95 -3.62 3.21
C LEU A 3 -3.81 -4.77 2.67
N ARG A 4 -4.99 -5.03 3.23
CA ARG A 4 -5.89 -6.10 2.79
C ARG A 4 -7.16 -5.61 2.13
N ASP A 5 -7.49 -4.35 2.36
CA ASP A 5 -8.68 -3.70 1.83
C ASP A 5 -8.34 -2.24 1.55
N GLY A 6 -8.15 -1.93 0.27
CA GLY A 6 -7.80 -0.59 -0.18
C GLY A 6 -8.85 0.47 0.13
N THR A 7 -10.09 0.07 0.45
CA THR A 7 -11.20 1.00 0.78
C THR A 7 -11.25 1.35 2.28
N SER A 8 -10.60 0.55 3.12
CA SER A 8 -10.56 0.76 4.57
C SER A 8 -9.31 1.52 5.01
N LYS A 9 -9.45 2.44 5.97
CA LYS A 9 -8.29 3.08 6.62
C LYS A 9 -7.50 2.05 7.44
N MET A 10 -6.18 2.17 7.44
CA MET A 10 -5.32 1.36 8.31
C MET A 10 -5.69 1.65 9.78
N SER A 11 -6.01 0.62 10.55
CA SER A 11 -6.48 0.78 11.93
C SER A 11 -5.75 -0.17 12.88
N LYS A 12 -5.39 0.34 14.05
CA LYS A 12 -4.84 -0.46 15.15
C LYS A 12 -5.83 -1.48 15.71
N SER A 13 -7.14 -1.24 15.55
CA SER A 13 -8.20 -2.12 16.07
C SER A 13 -8.61 -3.24 15.10
N SER A 14 -7.99 -3.34 13.93
CA SER A 14 -8.28 -4.42 12.98
C SER A 14 -7.94 -5.79 13.57
N MET A 15 -8.80 -6.79 13.33
CA MET A 15 -8.62 -8.16 13.85
C MET A 15 -7.33 -8.83 13.37
N SER A 16 -6.90 -8.53 12.14
CA SER A 16 -5.68 -9.07 11.55
C SER A 16 -4.58 -8.03 11.55
N ASP A 17 -3.39 -8.42 12.01
CA ASP A 17 -2.22 -7.54 12.01
C ASP A 17 -1.65 -7.31 10.59
N PHE A 18 -1.98 -8.19 9.64
CA PHE A 18 -1.57 -8.05 8.24
C PHE A 18 -2.31 -6.94 7.48
N THR A 19 -3.24 -6.22 8.11
CA THR A 19 -3.90 -5.05 7.51
C THR A 19 -3.07 -3.77 7.66
N ARG A 20 -2.02 -3.78 8.50
CA ARG A 20 -1.29 -2.59 8.94
C ARG A 20 0.21 -2.83 9.09
N ILE A 21 0.98 -1.76 8.98
CA ILE A 21 2.41 -1.73 9.32
C ILE A 21 2.55 -0.99 10.64
N ASN A 22 3.22 -1.60 11.62
CA ASN A 22 3.56 -0.94 12.87
C ASN A 22 4.98 -0.37 12.77
N LEU A 23 5.24 0.73 13.48
CA LEU A 23 6.56 1.38 13.49
C LEU A 23 7.64 0.54 14.18
N ASN A 24 7.24 -0.48 14.94
CA ASN A 24 8.11 -1.40 15.66
C ASN A 24 8.11 -2.81 15.04
N ASP A 25 7.52 -2.98 13.86
CA ASP A 25 7.69 -4.22 13.10
C ASP A 25 9.17 -4.33 12.66
N ASP A 26 9.71 -5.54 12.65
CA ASP A 26 11.03 -5.81 12.08
C ASP A 26 11.00 -5.83 10.55
N ASP A 27 12.19 -5.69 9.93
CA ASP A 27 12.34 -5.60 8.49
C ASP A 27 11.73 -6.79 7.73
N ASP A 28 11.89 -8.00 8.26
CA ASP A 28 11.36 -9.23 7.66
C ASP A 28 9.82 -9.26 7.71
N LEU A 29 9.23 -8.83 8.83
CA LEU A 29 7.79 -8.73 9.02
C LEU A 29 7.18 -7.64 8.14
N ILE A 30 7.84 -6.48 8.01
CA ILE A 30 7.42 -5.41 7.09
C ILE A 30 7.42 -5.94 5.66
N ALA A 31 8.51 -6.57 5.23
CA ALA A 31 8.61 -7.17 3.90
C ALA A 31 7.53 -8.24 3.67
N GLN A 32 7.24 -9.07 4.67
CA GLN A 32 6.18 -10.08 4.57
C GLN A 32 4.79 -9.46 4.46
N LYS A 33 4.51 -8.40 5.23
CA LYS A 33 3.22 -7.68 5.19
C LYS A 33 2.99 -7.01 3.84
N ILE A 34 4.01 -6.37 3.27
CA ILE A 34 3.95 -5.77 1.93
C ILE A 34 3.78 -6.85 0.86
N LYS A 35 4.56 -7.94 0.89
CA LYS A 35 4.44 -9.05 -0.07
C LYS A 35 3.07 -9.71 -0.08
N LYS A 36 2.40 -9.74 1.08
CA LYS A 36 1.05 -10.31 1.20
C LYS A 36 -0.05 -9.25 1.07
N ALA A 37 0.28 -7.97 0.84
CA ALA A 37 -0.73 -6.95 0.63
C ALA A 37 -1.60 -7.33 -0.57
N LYS A 38 -2.88 -6.99 -0.53
CA LYS A 38 -3.78 -7.18 -1.66
C LYS A 38 -3.35 -6.23 -2.77
N THR A 39 -3.11 -6.78 -3.95
CA THR A 39 -2.77 -6.03 -5.15
C THR A 39 -3.87 -6.20 -6.18
N ASP A 40 -3.85 -5.32 -7.17
CA ASP A 40 -4.58 -5.47 -8.41
C ASP A 40 -3.82 -6.44 -9.35
N SER A 41 -4.52 -7.07 -10.29
CA SER A 41 -3.95 -8.02 -11.26
C SER A 41 -3.37 -7.35 -12.50
N GLU A 42 -3.80 -6.12 -12.79
CA GLU A 42 -3.34 -5.34 -13.93
C GLU A 42 -2.00 -4.66 -13.63
N PRO A 43 -1.16 -4.39 -14.65
CA PRO A 43 0.04 -3.57 -14.51
C PRO A 43 -0.25 -2.19 -13.91
N LEU A 44 0.76 -1.53 -13.35
CA LEU A 44 0.62 -0.13 -12.92
C LEU A 44 0.34 0.76 -14.16
N PRO A 45 -0.60 1.72 -14.05
CA PRO A 45 -0.92 2.61 -15.16
C PRO A 45 0.14 3.72 -15.29
N ASP A 46 0.28 4.31 -16.48
CA ASP A 46 1.21 5.43 -16.70
C ASP A 46 0.70 6.77 -16.13
N ASN A 47 -0.56 6.81 -15.66
CA ASN A 47 -1.22 8.02 -15.19
C ASN A 47 -1.77 7.86 -13.78
N VAL A 48 -1.42 8.82 -12.90
CA VAL A 48 -1.91 8.89 -11.52
C VAL A 48 -3.44 8.93 -11.42
N ARG A 49 -4.14 9.52 -12.40
CA ARG A 49 -5.62 9.54 -12.40
C ARG A 49 -6.23 8.15 -12.48
N GLU A 50 -5.57 7.22 -13.17
CA GLU A 50 -6.05 5.85 -13.31
C GLU A 50 -5.85 5.03 -12.02
N LEU A 51 -5.02 5.52 -11.08
CA LEU A 51 -4.91 4.94 -9.74
C LEU A 51 -6.09 5.29 -8.83
N GLU A 52 -6.90 6.30 -9.15
CA GLU A 52 -8.04 6.68 -8.28
C GLU A 52 -9.06 5.56 -8.12
N GLU A 53 -9.29 4.80 -9.18
CA GLU A 53 -10.19 3.63 -9.21
C GLU A 53 -9.53 2.34 -8.71
N ARG A 54 -8.23 2.37 -8.41
CA ARG A 54 -7.42 1.20 -8.03
C ARG A 54 -6.81 1.39 -6.63
N PRO A 55 -7.63 1.35 -5.56
CA PRO A 55 -7.21 1.75 -4.23
C PRO A 55 -6.08 0.88 -3.66
N GLU A 56 -6.01 -0.41 -4.02
CA GLU A 56 -4.91 -1.29 -3.67
C GLU A 56 -3.57 -0.87 -4.29
N ALA A 57 -3.56 -0.62 -5.60
CA ALA A 57 -2.35 -0.19 -6.31
C ALA A 57 -1.90 1.20 -5.81
N ARG A 58 -2.85 2.14 -5.73
CA ARG A 58 -2.62 3.49 -5.20
C ARG A 58 -2.01 3.47 -3.80
N ASN A 59 -2.50 2.59 -2.93
CA ASN A 59 -1.98 2.50 -1.57
C ASN A 59 -0.50 2.08 -1.55
N LEU A 60 -0.10 1.12 -2.39
CA LEU A 60 1.29 0.68 -2.45
C LEU A 60 2.21 1.74 -3.08
N VAL A 61 1.77 2.37 -4.18
CA VAL A 61 2.50 3.48 -4.81
C VAL A 61 2.66 4.63 -3.83
N GLY A 62 1.59 5.03 -3.14
CA GLY A 62 1.63 6.12 -2.16
C GLY A 62 2.53 5.84 -0.95
N ILE A 63 2.56 4.59 -0.45
CA ILE A 63 3.51 4.19 0.61
C ILE A 63 4.95 4.33 0.12
N TYR A 64 5.25 3.85 -1.09
CA TYR A 64 6.59 3.92 -1.64
C TYR A 64 7.03 5.38 -1.88
N ALA A 65 6.19 6.17 -2.55
CA ALA A 65 6.41 7.59 -2.82
C ALA A 65 6.69 8.38 -1.53
N ALA A 66 5.91 8.12 -0.47
CA ALA A 66 6.10 8.77 0.83
C ALA A 66 7.44 8.39 1.51
N LEU A 67 7.93 7.16 1.32
CA LEU A 67 9.20 6.70 1.89
C LEU A 67 10.41 7.20 1.09
N THR A 68 10.27 7.39 -0.22
CA THR A 68 11.35 7.85 -1.11
C THR A 68 11.36 9.37 -1.32
N ASN A 69 10.43 10.12 -0.71
CA ASN A 69 10.21 11.55 -0.95
C ASN A 69 9.98 11.88 -2.44
N GLN A 70 9.25 11.01 -3.13
CA GLN A 70 8.83 11.16 -4.52
C GLN A 70 7.33 11.44 -4.60
N THR A 71 6.85 11.94 -5.74
CA THR A 71 5.40 12.00 -6.01
C THR A 71 4.91 10.66 -6.55
N GLU A 72 3.60 10.38 -6.45
CA GLU A 72 3.04 9.14 -7.04
C GLU A 72 3.34 9.04 -8.54
N GLY A 73 3.42 10.17 -9.26
CA GLY A 73 3.76 10.20 -10.68
C GLY A 73 5.24 9.97 -11.00
N ASP A 74 6.15 10.14 -10.04
CA ASP A 74 7.57 9.80 -10.21
C ASP A 74 7.84 8.30 -10.00
N VAL A 75 6.87 7.58 -9.41
CA VAL A 75 6.96 6.15 -9.08
C VAL A 75 6.34 5.27 -10.18
N LEU A 76 5.36 5.81 -10.92
CA LEU A 76 4.78 5.19 -12.12
C LEU A 76 5.78 5.25 -13.28
#